data_AF-W6TF09-F1
#
_entry.id   AF-W6TF09-F1
#
_cell.length_a   1.000
_cell.length_b   1.000
_cell.length_c   1.000
_cell.angle_alpha   90.00
_cell.angle_beta   90.00
_cell.angle_gamma   90.00
#
_symmetry.space_group_name_H-M   'P 1'
#
loop_
_entity.id
_entity.type
_entity.pdbx_description
1 polymer ?
#
loop_
_entity_poly.entity_id
_entity_poly.type
_entity_poly.pdbx_seq_one_letter_code
_entity_poly.pdbx_strand_id
1 'polypeptide(L)'
;MTKAEIYQEIRNISPTWSGEAQELVENLEEFENDELLQDLDDVYQEWSKKENDDSIQQCVSLFDVILQAIFNHGDSSVIPHLLKYVPSDDYYEDAVVMEDYSSEPLCNGIVDSDYFGESYIPVLLGCIHELVPRAMVHVKWFLYSMILDDLGKFQNTRPLMNNLRVAEKKSFINILNYSIEKSLEELQERSVERKENAMKRLKEPINSVIYDDEGIVQFTFVRKEFLKLYADV
;
A
#
# COMPACT_ATOMS: atom_id res chain seq x y z
N MET A 1 6.67 10.58 27.60
CA MET A 1 8.07 11.07 27.49
C MET A 1 8.09 12.25 26.52
N THR A 2 9.15 13.07 26.43
CA THR A 2 9.25 14.01 25.30
C THR A 2 9.59 13.25 24.01
N LYS A 3 9.14 13.75 22.86
CA LYS A 3 9.43 13.15 21.54
C LYS A 3 10.94 12.94 21.30
N ALA A 4 11.77 13.91 21.69
CA ALA A 4 13.23 13.81 21.58
C ALA A 4 13.82 12.69 22.46
N GLU A 5 13.29 12.48 23.66
CA GLU A 5 13.70 11.38 24.54
C GLU A 5 13.30 10.02 23.94
N ILE A 6 12.09 9.91 23.39
CA ILE A 6 11.61 8.69 22.73
C ILE A 6 12.53 8.34 21.55
N TYR A 7 12.82 9.32 20.68
CA TYR A 7 13.69 9.09 19.52
C TYR A 7 15.11 8.71 19.93
N GLN A 8 15.65 9.32 20.98
CA GLN A 8 16.97 8.95 21.48
C GLN A 8 16.97 7.53 22.04
N GLU A 9 15.90 7.12 22.72
CA GLU A 9 15.76 5.76 23.25
C GLU A 9 15.73 4.73 22.11
N ILE A 10 14.92 4.96 21.07
CA ILE A 10 14.86 4.10 19.87
C ILE A 10 16.26 3.95 19.24
N ARG A 11 17.00 5.06 19.11
CA ARG A 11 18.37 5.02 18.57
C ARG A 11 19.35 4.26 19.44
N ASN A 12 19.18 4.30 20.77
CA ASN A 12 20.06 3.61 21.72
C ASN A 12 19.85 2.09 21.70
N ILE A 13 18.62 1.63 21.46
CA ILE A 13 18.26 0.21 21.44
C ILE A 13 18.33 -0.41 20.04
N SER A 14 18.58 0.41 19.01
CA SER A 14 18.76 -0.02 17.61
C SER A 14 19.87 -1.08 17.47
N PRO A 15 19.70 -2.14 16.66
CA PRO A 15 18.51 -2.46 15.85
C PRO A 15 17.31 -2.88 16.71
N THR A 16 16.15 -2.27 16.44
CA THR A 16 14.85 -2.65 17.01
C THR A 16 13.75 -2.45 15.97
N TRP A 17 12.56 -2.95 16.27
CA TRP A 17 11.35 -2.78 15.47
C TRP A 17 10.15 -2.54 16.40
N SER A 18 9.07 -2.04 15.84
CA SER A 18 7.88 -1.57 16.54
C SER A 18 7.26 -2.59 17.51
N GLY A 19 7.32 -3.89 17.19
CA GLY A 19 6.83 -4.95 18.09
C GLY A 19 7.72 -5.24 19.29
N GLU A 20 9.01 -4.85 19.27
CA GLU A 20 9.91 -4.89 20.43
C GLU A 20 9.88 -3.58 21.24
N ALA A 21 9.45 -2.49 20.61
CA ALA A 21 9.43 -1.15 21.16
C ALA A 21 8.00 -0.65 21.46
N GLN A 22 7.08 -1.54 21.85
CA GLN A 22 5.64 -1.21 22.01
C GLN A 22 5.38 -0.03 22.94
N GLU A 23 6.05 0.07 24.08
CA GLU A 23 5.90 1.22 24.99
C GLU A 23 6.31 2.54 24.30
N LEU A 24 7.32 2.52 23.44
CA LEU A 24 7.77 3.70 22.70
C LEU A 24 6.78 4.07 21.58
N VAL A 25 6.15 3.08 20.95
CA VAL A 25 5.05 3.28 19.99
C VAL A 25 3.86 3.94 20.70
N GLU A 26 3.40 3.37 21.82
CA GLU A 26 2.27 3.90 22.61
C GLU A 26 2.53 5.34 23.08
N ASN A 27 3.78 5.67 23.45
CA ASN A 27 4.15 7.04 23.79
C ASN A 27 4.14 7.98 22.58
N LEU A 28 4.41 7.50 21.37
CA LEU A 28 4.35 8.32 20.14
C LEU A 28 2.91 8.54 19.66
N GLU A 29 1.98 7.65 20.00
CA GLU A 29 0.55 7.83 19.71
C GLU A 29 -0.08 9.01 20.47
N GLU A 30 0.62 9.59 21.45
CA GLU A 30 0.18 10.84 22.11
C GLU A 30 0.37 12.09 21.23
N PHE A 31 1.10 11.99 20.11
CA PHE A 31 1.40 13.09 19.20
C PHE A 31 0.54 13.04 17.94
N GLU A 32 0.15 14.19 17.41
CA GLU A 32 -0.69 14.28 16.21
C GLU A 32 -0.01 13.75 14.95
N ASN A 33 -0.79 13.16 14.03
CA ASN A 33 -0.30 12.64 12.75
C ASN A 33 0.52 13.67 11.96
N ASP A 34 0.10 14.93 11.89
CA ASP A 34 0.82 15.97 11.16
C ASP A 34 2.25 16.16 11.69
N GLU A 35 2.45 16.03 13.01
CA GLU A 35 3.79 16.09 13.60
C GLU A 35 4.59 14.85 13.25
N LEU A 36 4.03 13.66 13.44
CA LEU A 36 4.72 12.40 13.17
C LEU A 36 5.09 12.23 11.70
N LEU A 37 4.24 12.72 10.78
CA LEU A 37 4.51 12.71 9.34
C LEU A 37 5.67 13.65 8.97
N GLN A 38 5.82 14.77 9.67
CA GLN A 38 6.98 15.65 9.52
C GLN A 38 8.24 15.01 10.11
N ASP A 39 8.13 14.33 11.25
CA ASP A 39 9.25 13.61 11.84
C ASP A 39 9.71 12.45 10.93
N LEU A 40 8.78 11.74 10.27
CA LEU A 40 9.08 10.70 9.28
C LEU A 40 9.80 11.28 8.05
N ASP A 41 9.43 12.48 7.60
CA ASP A 41 10.16 13.21 6.56
C ASP A 41 11.59 13.53 6.97
N ASP A 42 11.78 14.01 8.18
CA ASP A 42 13.10 14.34 8.69
C ASP A 42 13.99 13.09 8.82
N VAL A 43 13.43 11.97 9.30
CA VAL A 43 14.11 10.68 9.36
C VAL A 43 14.48 10.18 7.96
N TYR A 44 13.57 10.27 6.99
CA TYR A 44 13.84 9.87 5.60
C TYR A 44 14.96 10.71 4.97
N GLN A 45 14.94 12.02 5.18
CA GLN A 45 16.01 12.92 4.73
C GLN A 45 17.33 12.70 5.45
N GLU A 46 17.31 12.35 6.74
CA GLU A 46 18.49 11.95 7.48
C GLU A 46 19.10 10.68 6.90
N TRP A 47 18.27 9.66 6.66
CA TRP A 47 18.69 8.36 6.14
C TRP A 47 19.46 8.49 4.83
N SER A 48 18.94 9.28 3.87
CA SER A 48 19.59 9.52 2.57
C SER A 48 21.04 10.06 2.64
N LYS A 49 21.46 10.60 3.80
CA LYS A 49 22.78 11.21 4.01
C LYS A 49 23.73 10.32 4.81
N LYS A 50 23.29 9.15 5.27
CA LYS A 50 24.10 8.25 6.09
C LYS A 50 24.94 7.32 5.21
N GLU A 51 26.15 7.06 5.69
CA GLU A 51 27.14 6.23 4.99
C GLU A 51 27.62 5.05 5.84
N ASN A 52 27.19 4.95 7.11
CA ASN A 52 27.55 3.84 7.99
C ASN A 52 26.32 3.04 8.42
N ASP A 53 26.53 1.73 8.59
CA ASP A 53 25.47 0.76 8.85
C ASP A 53 24.71 1.07 10.14
N ASP A 54 25.41 1.44 11.23
CA ASP A 54 24.78 1.75 12.52
C ASP A 54 23.79 2.92 12.43
N SER A 55 24.15 3.98 11.72
CA SER A 55 23.29 5.16 11.57
C SER A 55 22.16 4.94 10.57
N ILE A 56 22.34 4.09 9.57
CA ILE A 56 21.27 3.61 8.70
C ILE A 56 20.26 2.81 9.53
N GLN A 57 20.74 1.87 10.34
CA GLN A 57 19.89 1.02 11.17
C GLN A 57 19.08 1.83 12.20
N GLN A 58 19.66 2.88 12.77
CA GLN A 58 18.94 3.82 13.63
C GLN A 58 17.81 4.56 12.91
N CYS A 59 18.03 4.93 11.64
CA CYS A 59 16.98 5.56 10.83
C CYS A 59 15.88 4.56 10.49
N VAL A 60 16.24 3.31 10.16
CA VAL A 60 15.30 2.21 9.91
C VAL A 60 14.40 1.96 11.13
N SER A 61 14.99 1.81 12.32
CA SER A 61 14.23 1.59 13.55
C SER A 61 13.31 2.77 13.90
N LEU A 62 13.78 4.01 13.69
CA LEU A 62 12.93 5.19 13.89
C LEU A 62 11.78 5.25 12.89
N PHE A 63 12.07 4.99 11.62
CA PHE A 63 11.07 5.01 10.56
C PHE A 63 9.95 4.00 10.87
N ASP A 64 10.31 2.77 11.21
CA ASP A 64 9.36 1.71 11.57
C ASP A 64 8.50 2.07 12.80
N VAL A 65 9.11 2.54 13.88
CA VAL A 65 8.40 2.88 15.12
C VAL A 65 7.46 4.08 14.94
N ILE A 66 7.89 5.13 14.22
CA ILE A 66 7.04 6.29 13.91
C ILE A 66 5.88 5.88 13.00
N LEU A 67 6.18 5.09 11.97
CA LEU A 67 5.19 4.60 11.02
C LEU A 67 4.11 3.76 11.72
N GLN A 68 4.49 2.88 12.65
CA GLN A 68 3.53 2.10 13.43
C GLN A 68 2.62 3.00 14.28
N ALA A 69 3.15 4.05 14.92
CA ALA A 69 2.33 4.99 15.68
C ALA A 69 1.31 5.73 14.78
N ILE A 70 1.73 6.16 13.59
CA ILE A 70 0.84 6.77 12.59
C ILE A 70 -0.29 5.82 12.21
N PHE A 71 0.02 4.54 11.97
CA PHE A 71 -0.97 3.53 11.64
C PHE A 71 -1.96 3.26 12.79
N ASN A 72 -1.49 3.24 14.03
CA ASN A 72 -2.34 3.02 15.20
C ASN A 72 -3.38 4.11 15.44
N HIS A 73 -3.18 5.32 14.90
CA HIS A 73 -4.22 6.37 14.91
C HIS A 73 -5.43 6.02 14.04
N GLY A 74 -5.31 5.10 13.08
CA GLY A 74 -6.42 4.65 12.24
C GLY A 74 -6.99 5.71 11.30
N ASP A 75 -6.27 6.80 11.07
CA ASP A 75 -6.67 7.86 10.14
C ASP A 75 -6.11 7.61 8.73
N SER A 76 -6.98 7.22 7.80
CA SER A 76 -6.59 6.99 6.41
C SER A 76 -6.14 8.25 5.66
N SER A 77 -6.38 9.45 6.20
CA SER A 77 -5.98 10.72 5.57
C SER A 77 -4.46 10.85 5.41
N VAL A 78 -3.67 10.05 6.14
CA VAL A 78 -2.21 10.02 6.06
C VAL A 78 -1.68 9.32 4.80
N ILE A 79 -2.47 8.46 4.16
CA ILE A 79 -2.05 7.62 3.04
C ILE A 79 -1.39 8.41 1.89
N PRO A 80 -1.94 9.54 1.40
CA PRO A 80 -1.30 10.33 0.36
C PRO A 80 0.12 10.77 0.71
N HIS A 81 0.37 11.17 1.97
CA HIS A 81 1.72 11.55 2.41
C HIS A 81 2.65 10.34 2.45
N LEU A 82 2.15 9.18 2.86
CA LEU A 82 2.93 7.95 2.93
C LEU A 82 3.31 7.37 1.56
N LEU A 83 2.53 7.65 0.50
CA LEU A 83 2.83 7.13 -0.85
C LEU A 83 4.21 7.53 -1.39
N LYS A 84 4.76 8.67 -0.95
CA LYS A 84 6.10 9.11 -1.38
C LYS A 84 7.23 8.19 -0.92
N TYR A 85 6.98 7.39 0.10
CA TYR A 85 7.92 6.43 0.68
C TYR A 85 7.80 5.05 0.03
N VAL A 86 6.76 4.78 -0.77
CA VAL A 86 6.65 3.52 -1.49
C VAL A 86 7.82 3.42 -2.48
N PRO A 87 8.62 2.34 -2.46
CA PRO A 87 9.77 2.20 -3.35
C PRO A 87 9.37 2.21 -4.83
N SER A 88 10.27 2.71 -5.67
CA SER A 88 10.20 2.57 -7.11
C SER A 88 10.46 1.11 -7.53
N ASP A 89 9.87 0.68 -8.64
CA ASP A 89 10.18 -0.59 -9.29
C ASP A 89 11.64 -0.60 -9.80
N ASP A 90 12.21 0.59 -10.06
CA ASP A 90 13.64 0.77 -10.34
C ASP A 90 14.38 1.25 -9.09
N TYR A 91 15.13 0.33 -8.47
CA TYR A 91 15.94 0.55 -7.27
C TYR A 91 16.89 1.76 -7.33
N TYR A 92 17.23 2.27 -8.51
CA TYR A 92 18.13 3.42 -8.67
C TYR A 92 17.42 4.78 -8.65
N GLU A 93 16.09 4.83 -8.71
CA GLU A 93 15.34 6.09 -8.76
C GLU A 93 15.04 6.68 -7.38
N ASP A 94 15.15 5.90 -6.31
CA ASP A 94 14.86 6.35 -4.95
C ASP A 94 16.07 7.01 -4.28
N ALA A 95 15.81 8.12 -3.57
CA ALA A 95 16.83 8.82 -2.78
C ALA A 95 17.32 8.01 -1.56
N VAL A 96 16.51 7.04 -1.14
CA VAL A 96 16.83 6.06 -0.10
C VAL A 96 16.44 4.71 -0.67
N VAL A 97 17.41 3.82 -0.82
CA VAL A 97 17.11 2.40 -1.07
C VAL A 97 16.60 1.84 0.25
N MET A 98 15.28 1.84 0.43
CA MET A 98 14.69 1.19 1.60
C MET A 98 14.89 -0.31 1.46
N GLU A 99 15.55 -0.91 2.46
CA GLU A 99 15.59 -2.36 2.56
C GLU A 99 14.17 -2.91 2.72
N ASP A 100 13.96 -4.17 2.30
CA ASP A 100 12.69 -4.88 2.39
C ASP A 100 12.05 -4.77 3.80
N TYR A 101 12.88 -4.73 4.85
CA TYR A 101 12.45 -4.61 6.24
C TYR A 101 11.69 -3.30 6.57
N SER A 102 11.87 -2.22 5.79
CA SER A 102 11.18 -0.94 6.00
C SER A 102 10.07 -0.71 4.98
N SER A 103 10.24 -1.21 3.76
CA SER A 103 9.25 -1.03 2.69
C SER A 103 8.04 -1.96 2.84
N GLU A 104 8.23 -3.17 3.36
CA GLU A 104 7.13 -4.11 3.59
C GLU A 104 6.15 -3.61 4.67
N PRO A 105 6.58 -3.19 5.87
CA PRO A 105 5.67 -2.62 6.87
C PRO A 105 4.89 -1.40 6.35
N LEU A 106 5.56 -0.50 5.60
CA LEU A 106 4.92 0.64 4.96
C LEU A 106 3.81 0.21 3.99
N CYS A 107 4.14 -0.67 3.04
CA CYS A 107 3.17 -1.12 2.05
C CYS A 107 2.02 -1.87 2.73
N ASN A 108 2.33 -2.76 3.67
CA ASN A 108 1.35 -3.54 4.42
C ASN A 108 0.38 -2.63 5.18
N GLY A 109 0.89 -1.66 5.94
CA GLY A 109 0.03 -0.75 6.69
C GLY A 109 -0.84 0.15 5.82
N ILE A 110 -0.35 0.64 4.66
CA ILE A 110 -1.14 1.49 3.74
C ILE A 110 -2.47 0.84 3.33
N VAL A 111 -2.50 -0.48 3.19
CA VAL A 111 -3.70 -1.23 2.79
C VAL A 111 -4.28 -2.09 3.91
N ASP A 112 -3.82 -1.92 5.14
CA ASP A 112 -4.32 -2.71 6.25
C ASP A 112 -5.66 -2.17 6.74
N SER A 113 -6.71 -2.94 6.46
CA SER A 113 -8.05 -2.67 6.94
C SER A 113 -8.20 -2.79 8.46
N ASP A 114 -7.26 -3.42 9.16
CA ASP A 114 -7.27 -3.47 10.62
C ASP A 114 -6.88 -2.11 11.23
N TYR A 115 -6.07 -1.29 10.53
CA TYR A 115 -5.81 0.10 10.92
C TYR A 115 -6.93 1.04 10.47
N PHE A 116 -7.29 1.01 9.19
CA PHE A 116 -8.04 2.10 8.57
C PHE A 116 -9.52 1.77 8.27
N GLY A 117 -9.95 0.53 8.52
CA GLY A 117 -11.28 0.05 8.16
C GLY A 117 -11.56 0.21 6.66
N GLU A 118 -12.81 0.47 6.27
CA GLU A 118 -13.15 0.62 4.85
C GLU A 118 -12.68 1.95 4.23
N SER A 119 -12.21 2.90 5.06
CA SER A 119 -11.90 4.27 4.64
C SER A 119 -10.63 4.38 3.80
N TYR A 120 -9.67 3.46 3.95
CA TYR A 120 -8.43 3.49 3.16
C TYR A 120 -8.69 3.32 1.67
N ILE A 121 -9.69 2.52 1.28
CA ILE A 121 -9.98 2.20 -0.12
C ILE A 121 -10.29 3.45 -0.94
N PRO A 122 -11.29 4.29 -0.60
CA PRO A 122 -11.56 5.51 -1.36
C PRO A 122 -10.42 6.53 -1.31
N VAL A 123 -9.66 6.62 -0.20
CA VAL A 123 -8.51 7.51 -0.09
C VAL A 123 -7.40 7.06 -1.03
N LEU A 124 -6.95 5.82 -0.89
CA LEU A 124 -5.89 5.23 -1.71
C LEU A 124 -6.27 5.25 -3.19
N LEU A 125 -7.51 4.91 -3.54
CA LEU A 125 -7.97 4.96 -4.92
C LEU A 125 -7.86 6.37 -5.53
N GLY A 126 -8.04 7.42 -4.73
CA GLY A 126 -7.89 8.82 -5.15
C GLY A 126 -6.45 9.25 -5.43
N CYS A 127 -5.47 8.71 -4.70
CA CYS A 127 -4.06 9.11 -4.81
C CYS A 127 -3.13 8.04 -5.42
N ILE A 128 -3.60 6.82 -5.69
CA ILE A 128 -2.76 5.71 -6.23
C ILE A 128 -2.08 6.05 -7.55
N HIS A 129 -2.62 7.02 -8.30
CA HIS A 129 -2.04 7.50 -9.55
C HIS A 129 -0.69 8.21 -9.36
N GLU A 130 -0.39 8.71 -8.16
CA GLU A 130 0.89 9.36 -7.82
C GLU A 130 2.08 8.39 -7.88
N LEU A 131 1.82 7.09 -7.81
CA LEU A 131 2.82 6.03 -7.91
C LEU A 131 3.07 5.58 -9.36
N VAL A 132 2.25 6.02 -10.32
CA VAL A 132 2.37 5.58 -11.70
C VAL A 132 3.23 6.57 -12.50
N PRO A 133 4.25 6.11 -13.26
CA PRO A 133 4.58 4.71 -13.55
C PRO A 133 5.65 4.09 -12.64
N ARG A 134 6.20 4.84 -11.67
CA ARG A 134 7.42 4.46 -10.95
C ARG A 134 7.30 3.18 -10.12
N ALA A 135 6.16 2.91 -9.49
CA ALA A 135 5.99 1.82 -8.52
C ALA A 135 4.81 0.90 -8.90
N MET A 136 4.78 0.43 -10.15
CA MET A 136 3.65 -0.31 -10.71
C MET A 136 3.46 -1.68 -10.06
N VAL A 137 4.53 -2.32 -9.57
CA VAL A 137 4.43 -3.60 -8.83
C VAL A 137 3.67 -3.39 -7.53
N HIS A 138 4.02 -2.37 -6.75
CA HIS A 138 3.33 -2.03 -5.49
C HIS A 138 1.88 -1.59 -5.73
N VAL A 139 1.64 -0.79 -6.77
CA VAL A 139 0.29 -0.36 -7.15
C VAL A 139 -0.63 -1.53 -7.51
N LYS A 140 -0.12 -2.54 -8.23
CA LYS A 140 -0.87 -3.78 -8.50
C LYS A 140 -1.23 -4.48 -7.19
N TRP A 141 -0.27 -4.58 -6.26
CA TRP A 141 -0.49 -5.21 -4.97
C TRP A 141 -1.52 -4.45 -4.13
N PHE A 142 -1.44 -3.12 -4.07
CA PHE A 142 -2.45 -2.28 -3.41
C PHE A 142 -3.85 -2.48 -4.00
N LEU A 143 -3.98 -2.49 -5.32
CA LEU A 143 -5.26 -2.76 -5.97
C LEU A 143 -5.79 -4.15 -5.63
N TYR A 144 -4.90 -5.15 -5.58
CA TYR A 144 -5.28 -6.50 -5.18
C TYR A 144 -5.80 -6.55 -3.74
N SER A 145 -5.12 -5.91 -2.79
CA SER A 145 -5.57 -5.83 -1.39
C SER A 145 -6.93 -5.14 -1.27
N MET A 146 -7.14 -4.01 -1.97
CA MET A 146 -8.45 -3.34 -2.03
C MET A 146 -9.56 -4.27 -2.55
N ILE A 147 -9.28 -5.07 -3.58
CA ILE A 147 -10.23 -6.04 -4.15
C ILE A 147 -10.57 -7.14 -3.15
N LEU A 148 -9.55 -7.72 -2.49
CA LEU A 148 -9.74 -8.78 -1.51
C LEU A 148 -10.54 -8.30 -0.30
N ASP A 149 -10.23 -7.12 0.22
CA ASP A 149 -10.98 -6.54 1.32
C ASP A 149 -12.41 -6.19 0.93
N ASP A 150 -12.62 -5.62 -0.26
CA ASP A 150 -13.96 -5.35 -0.80
C ASP A 150 -14.81 -6.64 -0.92
N LEU A 151 -14.19 -7.77 -1.31
CA LEU A 151 -14.82 -9.09 -1.46
C LEU A 151 -14.89 -9.91 -0.18
N GLY A 152 -14.04 -9.64 0.81
CA GLY A 152 -13.89 -10.43 2.03
C GLY A 152 -14.42 -9.70 3.26
N LYS A 153 -13.75 -8.61 3.63
CA LYS A 153 -14.03 -7.84 4.85
C LYS A 153 -15.22 -6.89 4.70
N PHE A 154 -15.41 -6.31 3.52
CA PHE A 154 -16.40 -5.24 3.27
C PHE A 154 -17.51 -5.65 2.29
N GLN A 155 -17.92 -6.91 2.32
CA GLN A 155 -18.93 -7.47 1.41
C GLN A 155 -20.26 -6.70 1.38
N ASN A 156 -20.64 -6.08 2.50
CA ASN A 156 -21.91 -5.36 2.64
C ASN A 156 -21.84 -3.92 2.12
N THR A 157 -20.68 -3.26 2.23
CA THR A 157 -20.51 -1.84 1.91
C THR A 157 -19.81 -1.61 0.57
N ARG A 158 -19.06 -2.60 0.07
CA ARG A 158 -18.41 -2.62 -1.24
C ARG A 158 -17.68 -1.30 -1.58
N PRO A 159 -16.79 -0.80 -0.69
CA PRO A 159 -16.17 0.51 -0.82
C PRO A 159 -15.38 0.70 -2.11
N LEU A 160 -14.75 -0.34 -2.67
CA LEU A 160 -14.03 -0.22 -3.94
C LEU A 160 -15.00 0.03 -5.09
N MET A 161 -16.04 -0.81 -5.20
CA MET A 161 -17.02 -0.71 -6.29
C MET A 161 -17.81 0.60 -6.23
N ASN A 162 -18.14 1.05 -5.03
CA ASN A 162 -18.93 2.26 -4.83
C ASN A 162 -18.15 3.57 -5.03
N ASN A 163 -16.81 3.51 -5.04
CA ASN A 163 -15.93 4.67 -5.16
C ASN A 163 -15.04 4.66 -6.40
N LEU A 164 -15.23 3.73 -7.35
CA LEU A 164 -14.49 3.68 -8.61
C LEU A 164 -14.33 5.05 -9.32
N ARG A 165 -15.35 5.93 -9.25
CA ARG A 165 -15.32 7.28 -9.83
C ARG A 165 -14.23 8.21 -9.28
N VAL A 166 -13.65 7.90 -8.12
CA VAL A 166 -12.62 8.70 -7.46
C VAL A 166 -11.25 8.49 -8.13
N ALA A 167 -11.05 7.36 -8.81
CA ALA A 167 -9.80 7.05 -9.48
C ALA A 167 -9.52 7.98 -10.68
N GLU A 168 -8.26 8.39 -10.86
CA GLU A 168 -7.85 9.10 -12.07
C GLU A 168 -7.95 8.17 -13.28
N LYS A 169 -8.76 8.56 -14.27
CA LYS A 169 -9.17 7.70 -15.38
C LYS A 169 -8.01 7.08 -16.14
N LYS A 170 -7.03 7.88 -16.56
CA LYS A 170 -5.97 7.41 -17.45
C LYS A 170 -5.03 6.45 -16.70
N SER A 171 -4.56 6.86 -15.54
CA SER A 171 -3.67 6.09 -14.68
C SER A 171 -4.35 4.81 -14.20
N PHE A 172 -5.61 4.86 -13.78
CA PHE A 172 -6.32 3.67 -13.31
C PHE A 172 -6.55 2.64 -14.42
N ILE A 173 -6.82 3.07 -15.66
CA ILE A 173 -6.84 2.15 -16.82
C ILE A 173 -5.48 1.48 -17.01
N ASN A 174 -4.38 2.23 -16.89
CA ASN A 174 -3.04 1.67 -17.01
C ASN A 174 -2.75 0.64 -15.92
N ILE A 175 -3.11 0.95 -14.66
CA ILE A 175 -2.99 0.03 -13.52
C ILE A 175 -3.76 -1.27 -13.78
N LEU A 176 -5.00 -1.16 -14.23
CA LEU A 176 -5.85 -2.32 -14.51
C LEU A 176 -5.29 -3.18 -15.64
N ASN A 177 -4.84 -2.57 -16.74
CA ASN A 177 -4.24 -3.31 -17.86
C ASN A 177 -2.96 -4.02 -17.41
N TYR A 178 -2.06 -3.31 -16.71
CA TYR A 178 -0.84 -3.90 -16.16
C TYR A 178 -1.14 -5.07 -15.22
N SER A 179 -2.11 -4.90 -14.32
CA SER A 179 -2.50 -5.92 -13.35
C SER A 179 -3.04 -7.18 -14.03
N ILE A 180 -3.86 -7.02 -15.08
CA ILE A 180 -4.36 -8.14 -15.89
C ILE A 180 -3.22 -8.85 -16.61
N GLU A 181 -2.32 -8.11 -17.26
CA GLU A 181 -1.17 -8.67 -17.97
C GLU A 181 -0.25 -9.44 -17.02
N LYS A 182 0.14 -8.84 -15.90
CA LYS A 182 0.99 -9.50 -14.89
C LYS A 182 0.34 -10.69 -14.23
N SER A 183 -0.95 -10.62 -13.89
CA SER A 183 -1.65 -11.80 -13.36
C SER A 183 -1.75 -12.93 -14.38
N LEU A 184 -1.82 -12.63 -15.68
CA LEU A 184 -1.79 -13.65 -16.72
C LEU A 184 -0.41 -14.32 -16.84
N GLU A 185 0.68 -13.54 -16.74
CA GLU A 185 2.05 -14.04 -16.73
C GLU A 185 2.31 -14.94 -15.51
N GLU A 186 1.98 -14.48 -14.29
CA GLU A 186 2.14 -15.26 -13.06
C GLU A 186 1.34 -16.57 -13.08
N LEU A 187 0.13 -16.54 -13.64
CA LEU A 187 -0.71 -17.73 -13.77
C LEU A 187 -0.12 -18.73 -14.76
N GLN A 188 0.51 -18.24 -15.84
CA GLN A 188 1.23 -19.10 -16.80
C GLN A 188 2.39 -19.83 -16.15
N GLU A 189 3.14 -19.16 -15.28
CA GLU A 189 4.30 -19.75 -14.59
C GLU A 189 3.88 -20.75 -13.51
N ARG A 190 2.75 -20.51 -12.84
CA ARG A 190 2.29 -21.33 -11.70
C ARG A 190 1.51 -22.58 -12.12
N SER A 191 0.59 -22.49 -13.08
CA SER A 191 -0.26 -23.63 -13.44
C SER A 191 -1.01 -23.45 -14.78
N VAL A 192 -0.77 -24.38 -15.71
CA VAL A 192 -1.49 -24.47 -16.99
C VAL A 192 -2.99 -24.69 -16.77
N GLU A 193 -3.37 -25.56 -15.82
CA GLU A 193 -4.78 -25.86 -15.52
C GLU A 193 -5.53 -24.64 -14.99
N ARG A 194 -4.96 -23.93 -14.01
CA ARG A 194 -5.59 -22.72 -13.46
C ARG A 194 -5.72 -21.63 -14.52
N LYS A 195 -4.72 -21.50 -15.41
CA LYS A 195 -4.81 -20.63 -16.59
C LYS A 195 -5.98 -20.99 -17.49
N GLU A 196 -6.13 -22.26 -17.86
CA GLU A 196 -7.23 -22.70 -18.73
C GLU A 196 -8.60 -22.41 -18.09
N ASN A 197 -8.74 -22.64 -16.79
CA ASN A 197 -9.95 -22.33 -16.03
C ASN A 197 -10.24 -20.82 -16.00
N ALA A 198 -9.24 -19.99 -15.71
CA ALA A 198 -9.37 -18.53 -15.76
C ALA A 198 -9.77 -18.05 -17.16
N MET A 199 -9.11 -18.54 -18.20
CA MET A 199 -9.42 -18.17 -19.59
C MET A 199 -10.82 -18.63 -20.01
N LYS A 200 -11.31 -19.77 -19.52
CA LYS A 200 -12.69 -20.20 -19.72
C LYS A 200 -13.66 -19.22 -19.06
N ARG A 201 -13.40 -18.84 -17.80
CA ARG A 201 -14.21 -17.87 -17.06
C ARG A 201 -14.28 -16.50 -17.74
N LEU A 202 -13.16 -16.04 -18.31
CA LEU A 202 -13.05 -14.77 -19.04
C LEU A 202 -13.79 -14.76 -20.39
N LYS A 203 -14.08 -15.94 -20.99
CA LYS A 203 -14.88 -16.04 -22.23
C LYS A 203 -16.38 -15.82 -21.99
N GLU A 204 -16.82 -15.96 -20.75
CA GLU A 204 -18.22 -15.77 -20.35
C GLU A 204 -18.43 -14.35 -19.78
N PRO A 205 -19.64 -13.78 -19.87
CA PRO A 205 -19.94 -12.51 -19.23
C PRO A 205 -19.62 -12.54 -17.72
N ILE A 206 -18.71 -11.67 -17.29
CA ILE A 206 -18.38 -11.49 -15.87
C ILE A 206 -19.38 -10.50 -15.28
N ASN A 207 -20.41 -11.01 -14.60
CA ASN A 207 -21.45 -10.18 -13.96
C ASN A 207 -21.18 -9.92 -12.48
N SER A 208 -20.35 -10.75 -11.86
CA SER A 208 -19.88 -10.65 -10.49
C SER A 208 -18.57 -11.42 -10.35
N VAL A 209 -17.85 -11.16 -9.26
CA VAL A 209 -16.68 -11.93 -8.82
C VAL A 209 -16.82 -12.29 -7.35
N ILE A 210 -16.13 -13.36 -6.94
CA ILE A 210 -16.03 -13.81 -5.55
C ILE A 210 -14.57 -13.77 -5.08
N TYR A 211 -14.36 -13.89 -3.77
CA TYR A 211 -13.03 -13.87 -3.15
C TYR A 211 -12.08 -14.91 -3.75
N ASP A 212 -12.57 -16.12 -4.03
CA ASP A 212 -11.77 -17.24 -4.55
C ASP A 212 -11.51 -17.18 -6.08
N ASP A 213 -12.06 -16.20 -6.79
CA ASP A 213 -11.77 -16.04 -8.21
C ASP A 213 -10.29 -15.67 -8.44
N GLU A 214 -9.72 -16.15 -9.55
CA GLU A 214 -8.35 -15.80 -9.93
C GLU A 214 -8.19 -14.28 -10.09
N GLY A 215 -7.07 -13.71 -9.65
CA GLY A 215 -6.83 -12.26 -9.67
C GLY A 215 -7.06 -11.62 -11.05
N ILE A 216 -6.71 -12.32 -12.14
CA ILE A 216 -6.99 -11.85 -13.51
C ILE A 216 -8.50 -11.65 -13.77
N VAL A 217 -9.36 -12.51 -13.24
CA VAL A 217 -10.83 -12.40 -13.36
C VAL A 217 -11.31 -11.22 -12.53
N GLN A 218 -10.80 -11.06 -11.32
CA GLN A 218 -11.13 -9.94 -10.43
C GLN A 218 -10.74 -8.59 -11.04
N PHE A 219 -9.50 -8.42 -11.50
CA PHE A 219 -9.06 -7.19 -12.19
C PHE A 219 -9.86 -6.92 -13.46
N THR A 220 -10.18 -7.96 -14.24
CA THR A 220 -11.01 -7.80 -15.45
C THR A 220 -12.41 -7.32 -15.11
N PHE A 221 -13.00 -7.81 -14.02
CA PHE A 221 -14.29 -7.33 -13.52
C PHE A 221 -14.22 -5.86 -13.11
N VAL A 222 -13.24 -5.48 -12.27
CA VAL A 222 -13.07 -4.09 -11.85
C VAL A 222 -12.89 -3.17 -13.05
N ARG A 223 -12.08 -3.57 -14.04
CA ARG A 223 -11.90 -2.83 -15.29
C ARG A 223 -13.20 -2.66 -16.06
N LYS A 224 -14.02 -3.71 -16.16
CA LYS A 224 -15.34 -3.65 -16.82
C LYS A 224 -16.25 -2.67 -16.10
N GLU A 225 -16.37 -2.75 -14.78
CA GLU A 225 -17.20 -1.83 -14.00
C GLU A 225 -16.70 -0.38 -14.09
N PHE A 226 -15.38 -0.18 -14.03
CA PHE A 226 -14.78 1.15 -14.21
C PHE A 226 -15.09 1.76 -15.58
N LEU A 227 -14.96 0.97 -16.66
CA LEU A 227 -15.24 1.46 -18.02
C LEU A 227 -16.71 1.82 -18.25
N LYS A 228 -17.66 1.16 -17.57
CA LYS A 228 -19.08 1.52 -17.64
C LYS A 228 -19.34 2.96 -17.19
N LEU A 229 -18.58 3.45 -16.20
CA LEU A 229 -18.70 4.83 -15.72
C LEU A 229 -18.42 5.88 -16.81
N TYR A 230 -17.75 5.49 -17.90
CA TYR A 230 -17.38 6.38 -19.00
C TYR A 230 -17.96 5.96 -20.35
N ALA A 231 -18.77 4.90 -20.40
CA ALA A 231 -19.45 4.46 -21.62
C ALA A 231 -20.74 5.27 -21.88
N ASP A 232 -21.25 5.95 -20.85
CA ASP A 232 -22.46 6.78 -20.89
C ASP A 232 -22.15 8.30 -21.01
N VAL A 233 -20.95 8.66 -21.46
CA VAL A 233 -20.51 10.06 -21.73
C VAL A 233 -20.18 10.27 -23.20
#